data_AF-A0A1G7MZH1-F1
#
_entry.id   AF-A0A1G7MZH1-F1
#
_cell.length_a   1.000
_cell.length_b   1.000
_cell.length_c   1.000
_cell.angle_alpha   90.00
_cell.angle_beta   90.00
_cell.angle_gamma   90.00
#
_symmetry.space_group_name_H-M   'P 1'
#
loop_
_entity.id
_entity.type
_entity.pdbx_description
1 polymer ?
#
loop_
_entity_poly.entity_id
_entity_poly.type
_entity_poly.pdbx_seq_one_letter_code
_entity_poly.pdbx_strand_id
1 'polypeptide(L)'
;MVNDIKEKVVNLLRENLEDINEMDQIDPDQDLSIYGVNSLTFIKLVIAAEMEFGLKWKDEDLDFSNFSTINNIVNYISSTNAIA
;
A
#
# COMPACT_ATOMS: atom_id res chain seq x y z
N MET A 1 1.14 9.65 -13.32
CA MET A 1 1.55 8.24 -13.16
C MET A 1 1.86 7.91 -11.70
N VAL A 2 2.97 8.34 -11.09
CA VAL A 2 3.28 8.01 -9.68
C VAL A 2 2.32 8.67 -8.68
N ASN A 3 1.93 9.92 -8.93
CA ASN A 3 0.95 10.63 -8.09
C ASN A 3 -0.40 9.90 -8.07
N ASP A 4 -0.84 9.35 -9.20
CA ASP A 4 -2.11 8.61 -9.31
C ASP A 4 -2.06 7.28 -8.55
N ILE A 5 -0.91 6.57 -8.58
CA ILE A 5 -0.69 5.35 -7.79
C ILE A 5 -0.73 5.68 -6.29
N LYS A 6 -0.07 6.77 -5.88
CA LYS A 6 -0.06 7.20 -4.49
C LYS A 6 -1.46 7.52 -3.98
N GLU A 7 -2.26 8.28 -4.73
CA GLU A 7 -3.64 8.59 -4.36
C GLU A 7 -4.49 7.32 -4.18
N LYS A 8 -4.36 6.37 -5.11
CA LYS A 8 -5.05 5.07 -5.00
C LYS A 8 -4.60 4.26 -3.78
N VAL A 9 -3.30 4.19 -3.50
CA VAL A 9 -2.78 3.49 -2.31
C VAL A 9 -3.31 4.13 -1.03
N VAL A 10 -3.35 5.46 -0.95
CA VAL A 10 -3.94 6.18 0.19
C VAL A 10 -5.43 5.87 0.35
N ASN A 11 -6.18 5.81 -0.74
CA ASN A 11 -7.60 5.45 -0.68
C ASN A 11 -7.82 4.00 -0.22
N LEU A 12 -7.03 3.06 -0.73
CA LEU A 12 -7.05 1.67 -0.27
C LEU A 12 -6.74 1.55 1.23
N LEU A 13 -5.78 2.31 1.73
CA LEU A 13 -5.47 2.37 3.16
C LEU A 13 -6.67 2.89 3.97
N ARG A 14 -7.32 3.97 3.52
CA ARG A 14 -8.52 4.52 4.18
C ARG A 14 -9.68 3.54 4.22
N GLU A 15 -9.88 2.76 3.17
CA GLU A 15 -10.97 1.78 3.10
C GLU A 15 -10.72 0.54 3.97
N ASN A 16 -9.45 0.19 4.20
CA ASN A 16 -9.07 -1.04 4.89
C ASN A 16 -8.62 -0.83 6.35
N LEU A 17 -8.55 0.43 6.82
CA LEU A 17 -8.06 0.79 8.15
C LEU A 17 -9.09 1.66 8.86
N GLU A 18 -9.57 1.17 10.00
CA GLU A 18 -10.70 1.76 10.74
C GLU A 18 -10.35 3.15 11.32
N ASP A 19 -9.07 3.38 11.67
CA ASP A 19 -8.59 4.57 12.40
C ASP A 19 -7.93 5.65 11.51
N ILE A 20 -7.84 5.45 10.19
CA ILE A 20 -7.17 6.42 9.29
C ILE A 20 -8.06 7.62 8.92
N ASN A 21 -9.34 7.59 9.25
CA ASN A 21 -10.32 8.60 8.84
C ASN A 21 -10.01 10.04 9.30
N GLU A 22 -9.12 10.24 10.28
CA GLU A 22 -8.71 11.58 10.75
C GLU A 22 -7.37 12.08 10.18
N MET A 23 -6.71 11.32 9.29
CA MET A 23 -5.41 11.69 8.75
C MET A 23 -5.52 12.34 7.37
N ASP A 24 -5.76 13.64 7.38
CA ASP A 24 -5.68 14.47 6.17
C ASP A 24 -4.26 14.48 5.55
N GLN A 25 -3.23 14.05 6.30
CA GLN A 25 -1.85 13.94 5.83
C GLN A 25 -1.15 12.72 6.42
N ILE A 26 -1.32 11.55 5.79
CA ILE A 26 -0.41 10.44 6.04
C ILE A 26 0.94 10.79 5.40
N ASP A 27 1.97 10.94 6.21
CA ASP A 27 3.34 11.06 5.73
C ASP A 27 3.71 9.77 4.97
N PRO A 28 4.09 9.86 3.68
CA PRO A 28 4.35 8.70 2.85
C PRO A 28 5.58 7.86 3.27
N ASP A 29 6.47 8.44 4.08
CA ASP A 29 7.66 7.78 4.63
C ASP A 29 7.44 7.28 6.07
N GLN A 30 6.27 7.53 6.64
CA GLN A 30 5.93 7.08 7.98
C GLN A 30 5.61 5.58 8.00
N ASP A 31 6.06 4.92 9.06
CA ASP A 31 5.77 3.51 9.32
C ASP A 31 4.26 3.31 9.53
N LEU A 32 3.64 2.52 8.67
CA LEU A 32 2.21 2.25 8.65
C LEU A 32 1.72 1.51 9.91
N SER A 33 2.60 0.85 10.65
CA SER A 33 2.23 0.19 11.91
C SER A 33 1.73 1.18 12.97
N ILE A 34 2.17 2.45 12.91
CA ILE A 34 1.65 3.48 13.82
C ILE A 34 0.18 3.80 13.55
N TYR A 35 -0.31 3.49 12.35
CA TYR A 35 -1.70 3.66 11.92
C TYR A 35 -2.52 2.36 12.06
N GLY A 36 -2.00 1.40 12.83
CA GLY A 36 -2.67 0.12 13.06
C GLY A 36 -2.48 -0.91 11.95
N VAL A 37 -1.63 -0.64 10.95
CA VAL A 37 -1.31 -1.64 9.92
C VAL A 37 -0.51 -2.78 10.52
N ASN A 38 -1.05 -3.98 10.43
CA ASN A 38 -0.42 -5.22 10.82
C ASN A 38 -0.39 -6.19 9.63
N SER A 39 0.10 -7.41 9.85
CA SER A 39 0.20 -8.45 8.81
C SER A 39 -1.13 -8.77 8.15
N LEU A 40 -2.24 -8.80 8.89
CA LEU A 40 -3.56 -9.12 8.33
C LEU A 40 -4.08 -7.98 7.45
N THR A 41 -3.98 -6.74 7.92
CA THR A 41 -4.41 -5.56 7.12
C THR A 41 -3.49 -5.36 5.91
N PHE A 42 -2.21 -5.69 6.04
CA PHE A 42 -1.26 -5.67 4.93
C PHE A 42 -1.66 -6.67 3.82
N ILE A 43 -1.97 -7.92 4.17
CA ILE A 43 -2.43 -8.89 3.16
C ILE A 43 -3.72 -8.45 2.47
N LYS A 44 -4.67 -7.85 3.19
CA LYS A 44 -5.87 -7.25 2.58
C LYS A 44 -5.52 -6.14 1.59
N LEU A 45 -4.60 -5.26 1.95
CA LEU A 45 -4.12 -4.17 1.10
C LEU A 45 -3.44 -4.70 -0.17
N VAL A 46 -2.61 -5.75 -0.06
CA VAL A 46 -1.99 -6.42 -1.21
C VAL A 46 -3.06 -6.93 -2.16
N ILE A 47 -4.03 -7.71 -1.67
CA ILE A 47 -5.10 -8.27 -2.51
C ILE A 47 -5.89 -7.15 -3.21
N ALA A 48 -6.22 -6.08 -2.50
CA ALA A 48 -6.93 -4.95 -3.08
C ALA A 48 -6.10 -4.23 -4.15
N ALA A 49 -4.79 -4.06 -3.92
CA ALA A 49 -3.88 -3.49 -4.91
C ALA A 49 -3.70 -4.40 -6.14
N GLU A 50 -3.60 -5.71 -5.97
CA GLU A 50 -3.58 -6.67 -7.10
C GLU A 50 -4.82 -6.52 -7.98
N MET A 51 -6.01 -6.40 -7.36
CA MET A 51 -7.28 -6.20 -8.07
C MET A 51 -7.36 -4.83 -8.77
N GLU A 52 -6.92 -3.76 -8.10
CA GLU A 52 -6.99 -2.37 -8.59
C GLU A 52 -6.01 -2.09 -9.72
N PHE A 53 -4.80 -2.67 -9.65
CA PHE A 53 -3.72 -2.42 -10.61
C PHE A 53 -3.49 -3.57 -11.59
N GLY A 54 -4.16 -4.71 -11.43
CA GLY A 54 -4.03 -5.87 -12.32
C GLY A 54 -2.65 -6.54 -12.24
N LEU A 55 -2.01 -6.48 -11.07
CA LEU A 55 -0.68 -7.02 -10.82
C LEU A 55 -0.74 -8.22 -9.86
N LYS A 56 0.37 -8.93 -9.70
CA LYS A 56 0.51 -10.01 -8.72
C LYS A 56 1.80 -9.86 -7.91
N TRP A 57 1.68 -9.79 -6.58
CA TRP A 57 2.82 -9.90 -5.70
C TRP A 57 3.33 -11.34 -5.68
N LYS A 58 4.63 -11.51 -5.54
CA LYS A 58 5.18 -12.84 -5.27
C LYS A 58 5.05 -13.15 -3.80
N ASP A 59 4.79 -14.41 -3.47
CA ASP A 59 4.68 -14.87 -2.07
C ASP A 59 5.93 -14.52 -1.24
N GLU A 60 7.12 -14.52 -1.86
CA GLU A 60 8.40 -14.12 -1.24
C GLU A 60 8.46 -12.63 -0.86
N ASP A 61 7.67 -11.79 -1.54
CA ASP A 61 7.56 -10.36 -1.29
C ASP A 61 6.45 -10.06 -0.25
N LEU A 62 5.65 -11.04 0.16
CA LEU A 62 4.53 -10.84 1.12
C LEU A 62 5.00 -10.75 2.59
N ASP A 63 6.14 -10.13 2.82
CA ASP A 63 6.62 -9.79 4.15
C ASP A 63 6.33 -8.32 4.43
N PHE A 64 5.47 -8.07 5.43
CA PHE A 64 5.12 -6.73 5.88
C PHE A 64 6.35 -5.87 6.23
N SER A 65 7.43 -6.48 6.71
CA SER A 65 8.66 -5.75 7.04
C SER A 65 9.30 -5.05 5.83
N ASN A 66 9.02 -5.52 4.61
CA ASN A 66 9.49 -4.91 3.36
C ASN A 66 8.57 -3.76 2.87
N PHE A 67 7.38 -3.60 3.46
CA PHE A 67 6.32 -2.69 3.03
C PHE A 67 5.78 -1.85 4.18
N SER A 68 6.70 -1.29 4.96
CA SER A 68 6.35 -0.50 6.14
C SER A 68 5.85 0.90 5.81
N THR A 69 6.02 1.43 4.60
CA THR A 69 5.61 2.80 4.22
C THR A 69 4.78 2.83 2.94
N ILE A 70 4.04 3.93 2.73
CA ILE A 70 3.33 4.18 1.46
C ILE A 70 4.31 4.19 0.29
N ASN A 71 5.47 4.82 0.46
CA ASN A 71 6.47 4.90 -0.60
C ASN A 71 7.00 3.51 -0.99
N ASN A 72 7.19 2.58 -0.05
CA ASN A 72 7.58 1.20 -0.38
C ASN A 72 6.54 0.53 -1.30
N ILE A 73 5.26 0.68 -0.97
CA ILE A 73 4.15 0.11 -1.74
C ILE A 73 4.07 0.75 -3.13
N VAL A 74 4.08 2.09 -3.20
CA VAL A 74 4.06 2.85 -4.46
C VAL A 74 5.24 2.48 -5.35
N ASN A 75 6.44 2.36 -4.79
CA ASN A 75 7.65 2.00 -5.52
C ASN A 75 7.55 0.59 -6.11
N TYR A 76 7.04 -0.38 -5.34
CA TYR A 76 6.84 -1.72 -5.85
C TYR A 76 5.84 -1.74 -7.01
N ILE A 77 4.65 -1.15 -6.82
CA ILE A 77 3.62 -1.07 -7.85
C ILE A 77 4.16 -0.38 -9.12
N SER A 78 4.89 0.71 -8.94
CA SER A 78 5.49 1.45 -10.06
C SER A 78 6.57 0.65 -10.78
N SER A 79 7.37 -0.13 -10.05
CA SER A 79 8.40 -1.00 -10.65
C SER A 79 7.81 -2.17 -11.44
N THR A 80 6.69 -2.72 -10.97
CA THR A 80 5.98 -3.83 -11.62
C THR A 80 5.20 -3.35 -12.85
N ASN A 81 4.61 -2.14 -12.78
CA ASN A 81 3.90 -1.52 -13.90
C ASN A 81 4.80 -0.81 -14.91
N ALA A 82 6.13 -0.75 -14.68
CA ALA A 82 7.09 -0.19 -15.64
C ALA A 82 7.33 -1.09 -16.87
N ILE A 83 6.56 -2.16 -17.03
CA ILE A 83 6.60 -3.07 -18.17
C ILE A 83 5.19 -3.23 -18.73
N ALA A 84 4.72 -2.23 -19.47
CA ALA A 84 3.64 -2.33 -20.44
C ALA A 84 3.99 -1.51 -21.68
#